data_AF-A0A7Y5HFG8-F1
#
_entry.id   AF-A0A7Y5HFG8-F1
#
_cell.length_a   1.000
_cell.length_b   1.000
_cell.length_c   1.000
_cell.angle_alpha   90.00
_cell.angle_beta   90.00
_cell.angle_gamma   90.00
#
_symmetry.space_group_name_H-M   'P 1'
#
loop_
_entity.id
_entity.type
_entity.pdbx_description
1 polymer ?
#
loop_
_entity_poly.entity_id
_entity_poly.type
_entity_poly.pdbx_seq_one_letter_code
_entity_poly.pdbx_strand_id
1 'polypeptide(L)'
;MKSALPALALLAALLAPSPAPAAFESRLEGVRDAVEEKAGEIGAGTKPMTKQKRAILSALGVLDRARDALLDDLRDAAPLCRTLDRAFPGDPLLDPALGEAVEALRDDALDERAALLAWMGRTGSDRGEEILAKGIGKVDGFLGRADGAAARSKRVGLVRKAVAAVETVRRRLDLDLPSVDDPPFEGVAPDFSLTDVNPYSATSGLGVSPRQHLGEITAWYFVRTT
;
A
#
# COMPACT_ATOMS: atom_id res chain seq x y z
N MET A 1 -28.99 23.89 -30.53
CA MET A 1 -27.58 23.45 -30.56
C MET A 1 -27.12 23.29 -29.12
N LYS A 2 -27.27 22.08 -28.55
CA LYS A 2 -26.97 21.77 -27.14
C LYS A 2 -25.71 20.90 -27.09
N SER A 3 -24.69 21.44 -26.45
CA SER A 3 -23.39 20.90 -26.02
C SER A 3 -23.20 19.37 -26.12
N ALA A 4 -22.29 18.93 -27.00
CA ALA A 4 -21.73 17.58 -27.07
C ALA A 4 -20.38 17.46 -26.31
N LEU A 5 -20.08 18.41 -25.43
CA LEU A 5 -18.77 18.52 -24.78
C LEU A 5 -18.46 17.52 -23.64
N PRO A 6 -19.40 16.86 -22.94
CA PRO A 6 -19.02 16.02 -21.79
C PRO A 6 -18.46 14.63 -22.17
N ALA A 7 -18.80 14.09 -23.35
CA ALA A 7 -18.38 12.73 -23.74
C ALA A 7 -16.90 12.65 -24.16
N LEU A 8 -16.38 13.70 -24.80
CA LEU A 8 -14.97 13.77 -25.21
C LEU A 8 -14.02 13.94 -24.01
N ALA A 9 -14.46 14.61 -22.94
CA ALA A 9 -13.67 14.76 -21.71
C ALA A 9 -13.48 13.42 -20.98
N LEU A 10 -14.49 12.54 -21.01
CA LEU A 10 -14.41 11.22 -20.37
C LEU A 10 -13.46 10.27 -21.12
N LEU A 11 -13.48 10.31 -22.45
CA LEU A 11 -12.62 9.49 -23.31
C LEU A 11 -11.15 9.91 -23.23
N ALA A 12 -10.88 11.21 -23.07
CA ALA A 12 -9.54 11.73 -22.84
C ALA A 12 -8.98 11.34 -21.46
N ALA A 13 -9.82 11.21 -20.42
CA ALA A 13 -9.40 10.75 -19.10
C ALA A 13 -9.05 9.25 -19.06
N LEU A 14 -9.70 8.43 -19.88
CA LEU A 14 -9.43 6.98 -20.00
C LEU A 14 -8.20 6.66 -20.85
N LEU A 15 -7.83 7.55 -21.78
CA LEU A 15 -6.61 7.45 -22.59
C LEU A 15 -5.40 8.15 -21.93
N ALA A 16 -5.57 8.73 -20.74
CA ALA A 16 -4.46 9.30 -20.01
C ALA A 16 -3.44 8.17 -19.72
N PRO A 17 -2.16 8.34 -20.08
CA PRO A 17 -1.14 7.36 -19.73
C PRO A 17 -1.18 7.13 -18.23
N SER A 18 -1.23 5.86 -17.82
CA SER A 18 -1.12 5.49 -16.40
C SER A 18 0.07 6.24 -15.84
N PRO A 19 -0.09 7.03 -14.76
CA PRO A 19 1.00 7.82 -14.22
C PRO A 19 2.18 6.86 -13.98
N ALA A 20 3.35 7.22 -14.49
CA ALA A 20 4.55 6.47 -14.21
C ALA A 20 4.63 6.27 -12.69
N PRO A 21 4.99 5.06 -12.21
CA PRO A 21 5.06 4.80 -10.77
C PRO A 21 5.91 5.91 -10.15
N ALA A 22 5.31 6.66 -9.23
CA ALA A 22 6.01 7.74 -8.55
C ALA A 22 7.30 7.16 -7.98
N ALA A 23 8.40 7.92 -8.08
CA ALA A 23 9.66 7.51 -7.48
C ALA A 23 9.39 7.14 -6.01
N PHE A 24 9.94 6.02 -5.56
CA PHE A 24 9.76 5.56 -4.19
C PHE A 24 10.38 6.58 -3.24
N GLU A 25 9.55 7.40 -2.60
CA GLU A 25 9.99 8.27 -1.51
C GLU A 25 10.07 7.44 -0.23
N SER A 26 11.24 7.44 0.40
CA SER A 26 11.45 6.77 1.69
C SER A 26 10.51 7.37 2.73
N ARG A 27 9.78 6.52 3.47
CA ARG A 27 8.88 6.96 4.56
C ARG A 27 9.61 7.65 5.71
N LEU A 28 10.94 7.55 5.73
CA LEU A 28 11.79 8.16 6.76
C LEU A 28 12.49 9.44 6.29
N GLU A 29 12.16 9.97 5.12
CA GLU A 29 12.84 11.17 4.60
C GLU A 29 12.61 12.40 5.49
N GLY A 30 11.38 12.63 5.96
CA GLY A 30 11.13 13.70 6.94
C GLY A 30 11.89 13.52 8.26
N VAL A 31 12.19 12.27 8.66
CA VAL A 31 13.04 11.99 9.83
C VAL A 31 14.51 12.27 9.52
N ARG A 32 14.97 12.01 8.29
CA ARG A 32 16.32 12.37 7.83
C ARG A 32 16.53 13.86 7.90
N ASP A 33 15.65 14.64 7.28
CA ASP A 33 15.74 16.11 7.29
C ASP A 33 15.83 16.64 8.72
N ALA A 34 14.94 16.14 9.60
CA ALA A 34 14.92 16.50 11.00
C ALA A 34 16.23 16.11 11.75
N VAL A 35 16.76 14.91 11.50
CA VAL A 35 18.02 14.46 12.13
C VAL A 35 19.21 15.27 11.62
N GLU A 36 19.24 15.65 10.34
CA GLU A 36 20.29 16.47 9.74
C GLU A 36 20.26 17.91 10.27
N GLU A 37 19.08 18.52 10.38
CA GLU A 37 18.91 19.82 11.00
C GLU A 37 19.37 19.77 12.47
N LYS A 38 18.98 18.73 13.20
CA LYS A 38 19.41 18.53 14.58
C LYS A 38 20.91 18.29 14.71
N ALA A 39 21.52 17.64 13.73
CA ALA A 39 22.98 17.48 13.65
C ALA A 39 23.67 18.84 13.52
N GLY A 40 23.11 19.74 12.71
CA GLY A 40 23.55 21.13 12.55
C GLY A 40 23.55 21.91 13.86
N GLU A 41 22.46 21.81 14.64
CA GLU A 41 22.34 22.47 15.96
C GLU A 41 23.40 21.98 16.96
N ILE A 42 23.66 20.68 16.99
CA ILE A 42 24.62 20.07 17.95
C ILE A 42 26.07 20.39 17.55
N GLY A 43 26.32 20.65 16.27
CA GLY A 43 27.50 21.34 15.78
C GLY A 43 28.79 20.51 15.68
N ALA A 44 29.57 20.89 14.67
CA ALA A 44 30.89 20.36 14.31
C ALA A 44 32.01 20.65 15.34
N GLY A 45 31.76 21.43 16.39
CA GLY A 45 32.81 22.01 17.24
C GLY A 45 33.03 21.40 18.62
N THR A 46 32.17 20.50 19.11
CA THR A 46 32.22 20.05 20.51
C THR A 46 32.94 18.71 20.68
N LYS A 47 34.10 18.76 21.35
CA LYS A 47 34.65 17.63 22.12
C LYS A 47 34.32 17.89 23.59
N PRO A 48 33.80 16.91 24.36
CA PRO A 48 33.68 15.48 24.06
C PRO A 48 32.35 15.03 23.41
N MET A 49 32.32 13.78 22.91
CA MET A 49 31.17 13.18 22.24
C MET A 49 30.01 12.91 23.23
N THR A 50 28.96 13.72 23.15
CA THR A 50 27.77 13.58 23.99
C THR A 50 26.90 12.40 23.58
N LYS A 51 26.03 11.94 24.48
CA LYS A 51 25.01 10.90 24.21
C LYS A 51 24.13 11.28 23.01
N GLN A 52 23.76 12.55 22.89
CA GLN A 52 22.96 13.10 21.79
C GLN A 52 23.69 13.01 20.45
N LYS A 53 24.97 13.43 20.40
CA LYS A 53 25.80 13.33 19.20
C LYS A 53 25.92 11.89 18.70
N ARG A 54 26.11 10.92 19.62
CA ARG A 54 26.14 9.49 19.27
C ARG A 54 24.80 9.00 18.70
N ALA A 55 23.68 9.45 19.27
CA ALA A 55 22.36 9.09 18.79
C ALA A 55 22.09 9.61 17.37
N ILE A 56 22.45 10.87 17.07
CA ILE A 56 22.33 11.44 15.73
C ILE A 56 23.19 10.71 14.71
N LEU A 57 24.47 10.48 15.00
CA LEU A 57 25.35 9.73 14.09
C LEU A 57 24.83 8.30 13.85
N SER A 58 24.31 7.65 14.89
CA SER A 58 23.68 6.34 14.75
C SER A 58 22.40 6.40 13.92
N ALA A 59 21.62 7.47 14.03
CA ALA A 59 20.38 7.67 13.27
C ALA A 59 20.67 7.91 11.78
N LEU A 60 21.61 8.81 11.45
CA LEU A 60 22.03 9.06 10.07
C LEU A 60 22.56 7.79 9.39
N GLY A 61 23.42 7.01 10.06
CA GLY A 61 23.90 5.74 9.51
C GLY A 61 22.79 4.68 9.33
N VAL A 62 21.67 4.80 10.04
CA VAL A 62 20.48 3.98 9.79
C VAL A 62 19.71 4.50 8.57
N LEU A 63 19.56 5.82 8.44
CA LEU A 63 18.80 6.48 7.37
C LEU A 63 19.51 6.41 6.02
N ASP A 64 20.84 6.42 5.97
CA ASP A 64 21.66 6.32 4.75
C ASP A 64 21.63 4.96 4.06
N ARG A 65 21.08 3.93 4.69
CA ARG A 65 20.90 2.64 4.04
C ARG A 65 19.79 2.78 2.99
N ALA A 66 20.09 2.47 1.73
CA ALA A 66 19.11 2.42 0.64
C ALA A 66 18.03 1.36 0.94
N ARG A 67 16.77 1.65 0.57
CA ARG A 67 15.61 0.82 0.93
C ARG A 67 14.59 0.81 -0.18
N ASP A 68 14.24 -0.40 -0.58
CA ASP A 68 13.27 -0.63 -1.65
C ASP A 68 11.99 -1.31 -1.12
N ALA A 69 11.94 -1.66 0.18
CA ALA A 69 10.86 -2.44 0.76
C ALA A 69 10.38 -1.89 2.12
N LEU A 70 9.06 -1.89 2.31
CA LEU A 70 8.39 -1.48 3.54
C LEU A 70 8.90 -2.23 4.78
N LEU A 71 9.18 -3.53 4.66
CA LEU A 71 9.67 -4.33 5.79
C LEU A 71 11.07 -3.88 6.26
N ASP A 72 11.92 -3.42 5.35
CA ASP A 72 13.25 -2.92 5.69
C ASP A 72 13.13 -1.56 6.41
N ASP A 73 12.21 -0.70 5.96
CA ASP A 73 11.87 0.54 6.68
C ASP A 73 11.42 0.26 8.11
N LEU A 74 10.47 -0.67 8.28
CA LEU A 74 9.95 -1.07 9.59
C LEU A 74 11.00 -1.73 10.48
N ARG A 75 11.98 -2.42 9.90
CA ARG A 75 13.08 -3.06 10.64
C ARG A 75 13.95 -2.02 11.33
N ASP A 76 14.21 -0.92 10.65
CA ASP A 76 15.11 0.14 11.10
C ASP A 76 14.40 1.25 11.89
N ALA A 77 13.12 1.51 11.61
CA ALA A 77 12.35 2.56 12.29
C ALA A 77 12.20 2.32 13.80
N ALA A 78 11.98 1.07 14.25
CA ALA A 78 11.82 0.77 15.67
C ALA A 78 13.06 1.09 16.53
N PRO A 79 14.30 0.63 16.17
CA PRO A 79 15.50 1.03 16.88
C PRO A 79 15.83 2.52 16.71
N LEU A 80 15.50 3.12 15.56
CA LEU A 80 15.65 4.57 15.32
C LEU A 80 14.81 5.38 16.31
N CYS A 81 13.48 5.16 16.37
CA CYS A 81 12.59 5.83 17.32
C CYS A 81 13.09 5.65 18.76
N ARG A 82 13.45 4.41 19.16
CA ARG A 82 13.95 4.15 20.52
C ARG A 82 15.22 4.94 20.85
N THR A 83 16.11 5.08 19.88
CA THR A 83 17.39 5.78 20.05
C THR A 83 17.16 7.27 20.19
N LEU A 84 16.32 7.84 19.32
CA LEU A 84 15.99 9.27 19.32
C LEU A 84 15.13 9.67 20.52
N ASP A 85 14.05 8.94 20.83
CA ASP A 85 13.19 9.19 22.01
C ASP A 85 14.01 9.24 23.33
N ARG A 86 15.05 8.39 23.44
CA ARG A 86 15.90 8.32 24.63
C ARG A 86 16.94 9.44 24.70
N ALA A 87 17.37 9.96 23.56
CA ALA A 87 18.38 11.00 23.48
C ALA A 87 17.79 12.42 23.47
N PHE A 88 16.55 12.54 22.97
CA PHE A 88 15.85 13.79 22.70
C PHE A 88 14.38 13.70 23.18
N PRO A 89 14.14 13.54 24.49
CA PRO A 89 12.77 13.45 25.00
C PRO A 89 12.05 14.80 24.86
N GLY A 90 10.93 14.85 24.14
CA GLY A 90 10.13 16.07 23.98
C GLY A 90 10.73 17.07 23.01
N ASP A 91 11.54 16.60 22.05
CA ASP A 91 12.21 17.49 21.10
C ASP A 91 11.23 17.99 20.04
N PRO A 92 11.06 19.32 19.86
CA PRO A 92 10.00 19.89 19.03
C PRO A 92 10.19 19.63 17.54
N LEU A 93 11.39 19.24 17.12
CA LEU A 93 11.74 19.02 15.72
C LEU A 93 11.70 17.53 15.38
N LEU A 94 12.29 16.68 16.25
CA LEU A 94 12.28 15.23 16.03
C LEU A 94 10.93 14.58 16.33
N ASP A 95 10.17 15.08 17.32
CA ASP A 95 8.93 14.42 17.74
C ASP A 95 7.84 14.41 16.67
N PRO A 96 7.55 15.52 15.95
CA PRO A 96 6.60 15.53 14.84
C PRO A 96 7.04 14.63 13.69
N ALA A 97 8.31 14.76 13.24
CA ALA A 97 8.85 13.96 12.15
C ALA A 97 8.78 12.45 12.44
N LEU A 98 9.12 12.04 13.67
CA LEU A 98 8.97 10.65 14.09
C LEU A 98 7.49 10.23 14.23
N GLY A 99 6.59 11.14 14.58
CA GLY A 99 5.16 10.88 14.62
C GLY A 99 4.62 10.58 13.21
N GLU A 100 4.88 11.49 12.27
CA GLU A 100 4.45 11.40 10.87
C GLU A 100 4.99 10.13 10.20
N ALA A 101 6.29 9.84 10.36
CA ALA A 101 6.87 8.62 9.80
C ALA A 101 6.24 7.34 10.37
N VAL A 102 5.86 7.32 11.65
CA VAL A 102 5.19 6.17 12.26
C VAL A 102 3.78 5.98 11.72
N GLU A 103 3.04 7.07 11.50
CA GLU A 103 1.70 7.01 10.90
C GLU A 103 1.77 6.62 9.42
N ALA A 104 2.72 7.16 8.64
CA ALA A 104 2.93 6.75 7.25
C ALA A 104 3.20 5.24 7.13
N LEU A 105 4.13 4.71 7.95
CA LEU A 105 4.43 3.28 8.00
C LEU A 105 3.22 2.42 8.42
N ARG A 106 2.34 2.97 9.25
CA ARG A 106 1.09 2.32 9.66
C ARG A 106 0.09 2.29 8.51
N ASP A 107 -0.04 3.39 7.77
CA ASP A 107 -0.95 3.48 6.63
C ASP A 107 -0.52 2.53 5.51
N ASP A 108 0.78 2.43 5.21
CA ASP A 108 1.29 1.41 4.28
C ASP A 108 0.92 -0.02 4.74
N ALA A 109 1.00 -0.30 6.05
CA ALA A 109 0.60 -1.61 6.57
C ALA A 109 -0.91 -1.86 6.46
N LEU A 110 -1.74 -0.81 6.47
CA LEU A 110 -3.17 -0.91 6.18
C LEU A 110 -3.42 -1.19 4.70
N ASP A 111 -2.62 -0.62 3.80
CA ASP A 111 -2.67 -0.92 2.37
C ASP A 111 -2.29 -2.39 2.10
N GLU A 112 -1.22 -2.88 2.72
CA GLU A 112 -0.82 -4.29 2.66
C GLU A 112 -1.92 -5.24 3.15
N ARG A 113 -2.61 -4.83 4.22
CA ARG A 113 -3.79 -5.55 4.74
C ARG A 113 -4.95 -5.51 3.74
N ALA A 114 -5.25 -4.37 3.14
CA ALA A 114 -6.31 -4.20 2.15
C ALA A 114 -6.05 -5.06 0.90
N ALA A 115 -4.79 -5.10 0.44
CA ALA A 115 -4.35 -5.98 -0.63
C ALA A 115 -4.59 -7.46 -0.29
N LEU A 116 -4.32 -7.88 0.95
CA LEU A 116 -4.59 -9.24 1.40
C LEU A 116 -6.10 -9.56 1.44
N LEU A 117 -6.92 -8.61 1.87
CA LEU A 117 -8.38 -8.74 1.86
C LEU A 117 -8.96 -8.89 0.45
N ALA A 118 -8.36 -8.26 -0.55
CA ALA A 118 -8.80 -8.36 -1.94
C ALA A 118 -8.69 -9.79 -2.51
N TRP A 119 -7.89 -10.66 -1.89
CA TRP A 119 -7.77 -12.08 -2.23
C TRP A 119 -8.85 -12.98 -1.63
N MET A 120 -9.64 -12.49 -0.66
CA MET A 120 -10.74 -13.25 -0.08
C MET A 120 -11.76 -13.65 -1.16
N GLY A 121 -12.13 -14.93 -1.20
CA GLY A 121 -13.00 -15.53 -2.20
C GLY A 121 -12.32 -15.79 -3.56
N ARG A 122 -11.02 -15.48 -3.71
CA ARG A 122 -10.25 -15.69 -4.95
C ARG A 122 -9.23 -16.81 -4.85
N THR A 123 -9.08 -17.45 -3.70
CA THR A 123 -8.03 -18.47 -3.51
C THR A 123 -8.35 -19.81 -4.17
N GLY A 124 -9.58 -20.02 -4.62
CA GLY A 124 -10.02 -21.27 -5.25
C GLY A 124 -10.03 -22.49 -4.33
N SER A 125 -9.80 -22.32 -3.01
CA SER A 125 -9.81 -23.44 -2.05
C SER A 125 -10.23 -23.01 -0.64
N ASP A 126 -11.02 -23.83 0.05
CA ASP A 126 -11.45 -23.59 1.44
C ASP A 126 -10.26 -23.40 2.39
N ARG A 127 -9.18 -24.16 2.16
CA ARG A 127 -7.94 -24.06 2.92
C ARG A 127 -7.24 -22.72 2.69
N GLY A 128 -7.26 -22.20 1.46
CA GLY A 128 -6.72 -20.89 1.11
C GLY A 128 -7.45 -19.77 1.86
N GLU A 129 -8.79 -19.81 1.83
CA GLU A 129 -9.65 -18.87 2.55
C GLU A 129 -9.42 -18.93 4.07
N GLU A 130 -9.25 -20.12 4.64
CA GLU A 130 -8.94 -20.28 6.07
C GLU A 130 -7.58 -19.64 6.44
N ILE A 131 -6.56 -19.80 5.58
CA ILE A 131 -5.23 -19.20 5.78
C ILE A 131 -5.31 -17.67 5.68
N LEU A 132 -6.03 -17.13 4.70
CA LEU A 132 -6.26 -15.68 4.57
C LEU A 132 -6.97 -15.12 5.80
N ALA A 133 -8.09 -15.71 6.21
CA ALA A 133 -8.89 -15.24 7.34
C ALA A 133 -8.06 -15.22 8.65
N LYS A 134 -7.28 -16.30 8.91
CA LYS A 134 -6.36 -16.35 10.06
C LYS A 134 -5.23 -15.33 9.95
N GLY A 135 -4.73 -15.09 8.74
CA GLY A 135 -3.73 -14.08 8.43
C GLY A 135 -4.21 -12.67 8.76
N ILE A 136 -5.34 -12.28 8.17
CA ILE A 136 -5.99 -10.98 8.38
C ILE A 136 -6.28 -10.76 9.87
N GLY A 137 -6.85 -11.75 10.57
CA GLY A 137 -7.09 -11.64 12.01
C GLY A 137 -5.82 -11.40 12.85
N LYS A 138 -4.67 -11.94 12.43
CA LYS A 138 -3.39 -11.63 13.08
C LYS A 138 -2.92 -10.20 12.79
N VAL A 139 -3.04 -9.76 11.54
CA VAL A 139 -2.70 -8.40 11.11
C VAL A 139 -3.53 -7.39 11.91
N ASP A 140 -4.85 -7.58 11.97
CA ASP A 140 -5.78 -6.78 12.78
C ASP A 140 -5.38 -6.74 14.24
N GLY A 141 -5.07 -7.90 14.82
CA GLY A 141 -4.62 -7.98 16.21
C GLY A 141 -3.31 -7.24 16.46
N PHE A 142 -2.40 -7.16 15.49
CA PHE A 142 -1.17 -6.38 15.63
C PHE A 142 -1.41 -4.88 15.46
N LEU A 143 -2.17 -4.45 14.44
CA LEU A 143 -2.48 -3.05 14.19
C LEU A 143 -3.31 -2.44 15.32
N GLY A 144 -4.35 -3.12 15.81
CA GLY A 144 -5.13 -2.65 16.95
C GLY A 144 -4.31 -2.50 18.25
N ARG A 145 -3.29 -3.35 18.44
CA ARG A 145 -2.33 -3.18 19.55
C ARG A 145 -1.34 -2.04 19.30
N ALA A 146 -1.00 -1.75 18.05
CA ALA A 146 -0.13 -0.63 17.69
C ALA A 146 -0.83 0.69 18.02
N ASP A 147 -2.12 0.81 17.70
CA ASP A 147 -2.94 2.01 17.96
C ASP A 147 -3.00 2.36 19.45
N GLY A 148 -3.03 1.35 20.33
CA GLY A 148 -3.03 1.55 21.78
C GLY A 148 -1.64 1.71 22.42
N ALA A 149 -0.54 1.61 21.68
CA ALA A 149 0.79 1.61 22.27
C ALA A 149 1.35 3.03 22.46
N ALA A 150 1.62 3.41 23.70
CA ALA A 150 2.15 4.75 24.02
C ALA A 150 3.50 5.05 23.33
N ALA A 151 4.47 4.12 23.41
CA ALA A 151 5.81 4.32 22.85
C ALA A 151 5.88 4.08 21.34
N ARG A 152 6.39 5.05 20.57
CA ARG A 152 6.56 4.98 19.10
C ARG A 152 7.30 3.71 18.66
N SER A 153 8.44 3.40 19.28
CA SER A 153 9.21 2.19 18.96
C SER A 153 8.42 0.88 19.15
N LYS A 154 7.45 0.86 20.08
CA LYS A 154 6.55 -0.28 20.27
C LYS A 154 5.47 -0.33 19.19
N ARG A 155 4.91 0.82 18.78
CA ARG A 155 3.97 0.92 17.65
C ARG A 155 4.60 0.37 16.38
N VAL A 156 5.76 0.88 15.99
CA VAL A 156 6.51 0.41 14.81
C VAL A 156 6.82 -1.08 14.90
N GLY A 157 7.23 -1.57 16.06
CA GLY A 157 7.50 -2.99 16.26
C GLY A 157 6.25 -3.88 16.10
N LEU A 158 5.05 -3.35 16.33
CA LEU A 158 3.78 -4.04 16.10
C LEU A 158 3.34 -3.94 14.64
N VAL A 159 3.48 -2.76 14.01
CA VAL A 159 3.26 -2.56 12.56
C VAL A 159 4.15 -3.51 11.76
N ARG A 160 5.43 -3.64 12.11
CA ARG A 160 6.34 -4.62 11.51
C ARG A 160 5.84 -6.06 11.61
N LYS A 161 5.24 -6.44 12.74
CA LYS A 161 4.68 -7.79 12.91
C LYS A 161 3.42 -8.00 12.07
N ALA A 162 2.62 -6.95 11.87
CA ALA A 162 1.50 -6.96 10.93
C ALA A 162 2.00 -7.21 9.50
N VAL A 163 2.94 -6.41 9.00
CA VAL A 163 3.49 -6.57 7.63
C VAL A 163 4.16 -7.93 7.45
N ALA A 164 4.96 -8.39 8.41
CA ALA A 164 5.55 -9.74 8.35
C ALA A 164 4.50 -10.87 8.35
N ALA A 165 3.34 -10.66 8.98
CA ALA A 165 2.22 -11.60 8.91
C ALA A 165 1.58 -11.59 7.52
N VAL A 166 1.44 -10.44 6.87
CA VAL A 166 1.00 -10.34 5.47
C VAL A 166 1.94 -11.14 4.56
N GLU A 167 3.25 -10.89 4.60
CA GLU A 167 4.24 -11.63 3.80
C GLU A 167 4.21 -13.14 4.05
N THR A 168 4.01 -13.54 5.32
CA THR A 168 3.89 -14.96 5.66
C THR A 168 2.67 -15.60 5.00
N VAL A 169 1.56 -14.86 4.90
CA VAL A 169 0.34 -15.34 4.23
C VAL A 169 0.56 -15.39 2.73
N ARG A 170 1.12 -14.33 2.13
CA ARG A 170 1.45 -14.29 0.71
C ARG A 170 2.32 -15.47 0.30
N ARG A 171 3.43 -15.70 1.00
CA ARG A 171 4.33 -16.83 0.73
C ARG A 171 3.65 -18.19 0.88
N ARG A 172 2.74 -18.35 1.84
CA ARG A 172 2.03 -19.62 2.06
C ARG A 172 1.02 -19.95 0.98
N LEU A 173 0.45 -18.91 0.38
CA LEU A 173 -0.56 -19.00 -0.66
C LEU A 173 0.02 -18.72 -2.05
N ASP A 174 1.33 -18.53 -2.13
CA ASP A 174 2.07 -18.17 -3.35
C ASP A 174 1.53 -16.92 -4.06
N LEU A 175 1.06 -15.94 -3.28
CA LEU A 175 0.50 -14.67 -3.78
C LEU A 175 1.58 -13.65 -4.19
N ASP A 176 2.86 -13.97 -3.94
CA ASP A 176 4.02 -13.13 -4.30
C ASP A 176 4.46 -13.36 -5.76
N LEU A 177 3.95 -14.40 -6.42
CA LEU A 177 4.01 -14.44 -7.88
C LEU A 177 3.22 -13.24 -8.38
N PRO A 178 3.73 -12.46 -9.37
CA PRO A 178 2.83 -11.66 -10.17
C PRO A 178 1.76 -12.64 -10.58
N SER A 179 0.51 -12.34 -10.24
CA SER A 179 -0.59 -13.16 -10.69
C SER A 179 -0.30 -13.43 -12.16
N VAL A 180 -0.10 -14.69 -12.55
CA VAL A 180 -0.06 -15.03 -13.98
C VAL A 180 -1.37 -14.57 -14.64
N ASP A 181 -2.35 -14.24 -13.79
CA ASP A 181 -3.56 -13.49 -14.02
C ASP A 181 -3.57 -12.13 -13.29
N ASP A 182 -2.60 -11.23 -13.48
CA ASP A 182 -3.08 -9.94 -13.97
C ASP A 182 -3.59 -10.34 -15.33
N PRO A 183 -4.91 -10.57 -15.52
CA PRO A 183 -5.33 -10.71 -16.88
C PRO A 183 -4.86 -9.42 -17.54
N PRO A 184 -4.07 -9.46 -18.63
CA PRO A 184 -4.39 -8.48 -19.63
C PRO A 184 -5.89 -8.68 -19.81
N PHE A 185 -6.71 -7.63 -19.80
CA PHE A 185 -8.08 -7.82 -20.26
C PHE A 185 -8.13 -8.23 -21.77
N GLU A 186 -7.04 -8.77 -22.33
CA GLU A 186 -6.95 -9.72 -23.44
C GLU A 186 -7.05 -11.17 -22.91
N GLY A 187 -8.26 -11.69 -22.72
CA GLY A 187 -8.46 -13.15 -22.69
C GLY A 187 -9.06 -13.77 -21.44
N VAL A 188 -9.56 -13.00 -20.46
CA VAL A 188 -10.56 -13.56 -19.52
C VAL A 188 -11.79 -13.92 -20.34
N ALA A 189 -11.98 -15.21 -20.59
CA ALA A 189 -13.23 -15.70 -21.15
C ALA A 189 -14.36 -15.25 -20.21
N PRO A 190 -15.35 -14.49 -20.69
CA PRO A 190 -16.41 -13.97 -19.84
C PRO A 190 -17.17 -15.11 -19.19
N ASP A 191 -17.64 -14.92 -17.94
CA ASP A 191 -18.49 -15.90 -17.21
C ASP A 191 -19.67 -16.38 -18.08
N PHE A 192 -20.12 -15.55 -19.01
CA PHE A 192 -20.79 -15.93 -20.26
C PHE A 192 -20.68 -14.78 -21.27
N SER A 193 -20.39 -15.07 -22.54
CA SER A 193 -20.50 -14.11 -23.64
C SER A 193 -21.87 -14.23 -24.31
N LEU A 194 -22.53 -13.11 -24.56
CA LEU A 194 -23.71 -13.08 -25.42
C LEU A 194 -23.32 -12.50 -26.77
N THR A 195 -23.76 -13.11 -27.86
CA THR A 195 -23.65 -12.48 -29.18
C THR A 195 -24.57 -11.26 -29.20
N ASP A 196 -24.02 -10.11 -29.57
CA ASP A 196 -24.80 -8.90 -29.81
C ASP A 196 -25.67 -9.10 -31.04
N VAL A 197 -26.97 -9.26 -30.83
CA VAL A 197 -27.96 -9.44 -31.90
C VAL A 197 -28.62 -8.13 -32.32
N ASN A 198 -28.20 -6.98 -31.79
CA ASN A 198 -28.76 -5.69 -32.18
C ASN A 198 -28.14 -5.24 -33.51
N PRO A 199 -28.92 -5.09 -34.61
CA PRO A 199 -28.38 -4.68 -35.91
C PRO A 199 -27.92 -3.22 -35.94
N TYR A 200 -28.31 -2.40 -34.94
CA TYR A 200 -27.91 -1.00 -34.83
C TYR A 200 -26.71 -0.78 -33.92
N SER A 201 -26.17 -1.84 -33.33
CA SER A 201 -24.98 -1.77 -32.49
C SER A 201 -23.71 -1.78 -33.32
N ALA A 202 -22.70 -1.00 -32.90
CA ALA A 202 -21.36 -1.03 -33.52
C ALA A 202 -20.64 -2.38 -33.34
N THR A 203 -21.10 -3.19 -32.38
CA THR A 203 -20.57 -4.51 -32.05
C THR A 203 -21.48 -5.65 -32.51
N SER A 204 -22.42 -5.40 -33.41
CA SER A 204 -23.35 -6.42 -33.91
C SER A 204 -22.63 -7.68 -34.40
N GLY A 205 -23.07 -8.84 -33.93
CA GLY A 205 -22.49 -10.15 -34.23
C GLY A 205 -21.26 -10.53 -33.40
N LEU A 206 -20.74 -9.64 -32.55
CA LEU A 206 -19.60 -9.91 -31.67
C LEU A 206 -20.07 -10.41 -30.30
N GLY A 207 -19.19 -11.14 -29.59
CA GLY A 207 -19.43 -11.54 -28.20
C GLY A 207 -19.24 -10.34 -27.27
N VAL A 208 -20.27 -10.03 -26.47
CA VAL A 208 -20.27 -8.94 -25.49
C VAL A 208 -20.42 -9.50 -24.09
N SER A 209 -19.66 -8.95 -23.15
CA SER A 209 -19.74 -9.31 -21.73
C SER A 209 -20.54 -8.26 -20.96
N PRO A 210 -21.60 -8.63 -20.22
CA PRO A 210 -22.34 -7.68 -19.39
C PRO A 210 -21.50 -6.88 -18.41
N ARG A 211 -20.35 -7.43 -17.98
CA ARG A 211 -19.40 -6.70 -17.11
C ARG A 211 -18.78 -5.47 -17.78
N GLN A 212 -18.61 -5.48 -19.11
CA GLN A 212 -18.03 -4.37 -19.86
C GLN A 212 -18.95 -3.14 -19.88
N HIS A 213 -20.24 -3.31 -19.58
CA HIS A 213 -21.25 -2.26 -19.63
C HIS A 213 -21.90 -1.98 -18.27
N LEU A 214 -21.19 -2.27 -17.17
CA LEU A 214 -21.67 -1.98 -15.82
C LEU A 214 -21.89 -0.47 -15.66
N GLY A 215 -23.14 -0.07 -15.40
CA GLY A 215 -23.55 1.32 -15.25
C GLY A 215 -23.90 2.04 -16.56
N GLU A 216 -23.56 1.46 -17.73
CA GLU A 216 -23.95 1.98 -19.04
C GLU A 216 -25.27 1.38 -19.53
N ILE A 217 -25.43 0.07 -19.32
CA ILE A 217 -26.63 -0.68 -19.70
C ILE A 217 -27.48 -0.91 -18.45
N THR A 218 -28.70 -0.39 -18.47
CA THR A 218 -29.64 -0.48 -17.34
C THR A 218 -30.41 -1.80 -17.31
N ALA A 219 -30.51 -2.53 -18.43
CA ALA A 219 -31.20 -3.81 -18.51
C ALA A 219 -30.72 -4.67 -19.68
N TRP A 220 -30.78 -6.00 -19.50
CA TRP A 220 -30.54 -7.02 -20.53
C TRP A 220 -31.86 -7.75 -20.82
N TYR A 221 -32.23 -7.84 -22.10
CA TYR A 221 -33.43 -8.54 -22.54
C TYR A 221 -33.07 -9.86 -23.21
N PHE A 222 -33.57 -10.97 -22.65
CA PHE A 222 -33.40 -12.30 -23.20
C PHE A 222 -34.69 -12.72 -23.89
N VAL A 223 -34.63 -12.96 -25.20
CA VAL A 223 -35.77 -13.47 -25.98
C VAL A 223 -35.51 -14.93 -26.30
N ARG A 224 -36.47 -15.79 -25.93
CA ARG A 224 -36.45 -17.21 -26.28
C ARG A 224 -37.21 -17.38 -27.59
N THR A 225 -36.49 -17.71 -28.67
CA THR A 225 -37.13 -18.14 -29.91
C THR A 225 -37.43 -19.63 -29.80
N THR A 226 -38.72 -19.98 -29.87
CA THR A 226 -39.21 -21.36 -29.99
C THR A 226 -39.24 -21.80 -31.43
#